data_AF-A0A843FWC4-F1
#
_entry.id   AF-A0A843FWC4-F1
#
_cell.length_a   1.000
_cell.length_b   1.000
_cell.length_c   1.000
_cell.angle_alpha   90.00
_cell.angle_beta   90.00
_cell.angle_gamma   90.00
#
_symmetry.space_group_name_H-M   'P 1'
#
loop_
_entity.id
_entity.type
_entity.pdbx_description
1 polymer ?
#
loop_
_entity_poly.entity_id
_entity_poly.type
_entity_poly.pdbx_seq_one_letter_code
_entity_poly.pdbx_strand_id
1 'polypeptide(L)'
;PLYDELRRVVVEIRMGKSLDESFNSMAMRLNSKDLERSFKIILNAHKSGGSLSDIILDVSDDLRAMLVLKRERKASVMMSIMFLIIASTVAAPFALGMVGVYSSFMIELGKGGAICEVAPLAAEIYLIIHSILAGFLIALIMYGDLKKGLRYSIPITCSAFAVFYLINNFGAGFFGLT
;
A
#
# COMPACT_ATOMS: atom_id res chain seq x y z
N PRO A 1 -1.64 -24.50 -2.22
CA PRO A 1 -0.20 -24.83 -2.11
C PRO A 1 0.19 -25.43 -0.74
N LEU A 2 0.06 -24.69 0.38
CA LEU A 2 0.45 -25.21 1.70
C LEU A 2 -0.39 -26.44 2.11
N TYR A 3 -1.71 -26.40 1.88
CA TYR A 3 -2.61 -27.50 2.20
C TYR A 3 -2.27 -28.81 1.46
N ASP A 4 -1.97 -28.71 0.16
CA ASP A 4 -1.62 -29.86 -0.68
C ASP A 4 -0.28 -30.49 -0.25
N GLU A 5 0.66 -29.64 0.14
CA GLU A 5 1.96 -30.06 0.67
C GLU A 5 1.85 -30.69 2.06
N LEU A 6 0.98 -30.18 2.92
CA LEU A 6 0.74 -30.75 4.25
C LEU A 6 0.07 -32.13 4.14
N ARG A 7 -0.84 -32.30 3.18
CA ARG A 7 -1.40 -33.61 2.82
C ARG A 7 -0.33 -34.58 2.32
N ARG A 8 0.64 -34.09 1.54
CA ARG A 8 1.79 -34.89 1.07
C ARG A 8 2.68 -35.33 2.24
N VAL A 9 2.95 -34.45 3.20
CA VAL A 9 3.70 -34.79 4.42
C VAL A 9 3.02 -35.90 5.22
N VAL A 10 1.70 -35.86 5.37
CA VAL A 10 0.96 -36.93 6.06
C VAL A 10 1.10 -38.28 5.35
N VAL A 11 1.14 -38.28 4.01
CA VAL A 11 1.35 -39.50 3.22
C VAL A 11 2.80 -40.00 3.36
N GLU A 12 3.79 -39.11 3.30
CA GLU A 12 5.21 -39.44 3.47
C GLU A 12 5.47 -40.09 4.85
N ILE A 13 4.87 -39.55 5.92
CA ILE A 13 4.96 -40.10 7.28
C ILE A 13 4.29 -41.48 7.35
N ARG A 14 3.11 -41.66 6.73
CA ARG A 14 2.44 -42.98 6.65
C ARG A 14 3.25 -44.01 5.87
N MET A 15 4.08 -43.58 4.93
CA MET A 15 4.99 -44.44 4.17
C MET A 15 6.31 -44.74 4.90
N GLY A 16 6.45 -44.30 6.16
CA GLY A 16 7.61 -44.61 7.00
C GLY A 16 8.74 -43.58 6.95
N LYS A 17 8.54 -42.44 6.26
CA LYS A 17 9.51 -41.34 6.25
C LYS A 17 9.49 -40.64 7.61
N SER A 18 10.66 -40.21 8.10
CA SER A 18 10.71 -39.52 9.39
C SER A 18 10.00 -38.17 9.32
N LEU A 19 9.48 -37.73 10.46
CA LEU A 19 8.79 -36.44 10.56
C LEU A 19 9.76 -35.29 10.25
N ASP A 20 11.00 -35.39 10.73
CA ASP A 20 12.12 -34.49 10.39
C ASP A 20 12.30 -34.36 8.88
N GLU A 21 12.43 -35.48 8.17
CA GLU A 21 12.66 -35.48 6.72
C GLU A 21 11.46 -34.98 5.94
N SER A 22 10.24 -35.32 6.36
CA SER A 22 9.01 -34.96 5.65
C SER A 22 8.74 -33.46 5.75
N PHE A 23 8.89 -32.88 6.94
CA PHE A 23 8.74 -31.43 7.15
C PHE A 23 9.87 -30.61 6.53
N ASN A 24 11.12 -31.10 6.56
CA ASN A 24 12.24 -30.44 5.88
C ASN A 24 12.07 -30.47 4.35
N SER A 25 11.61 -31.60 3.79
CA SER A 25 11.28 -31.71 2.37
C SER A 25 10.16 -30.74 1.97
N MET A 26 9.14 -30.58 2.81
CA MET A 26 8.04 -29.64 2.59
C MET A 26 8.51 -28.17 2.65
N ALA A 27 9.37 -27.83 3.62
CA ALA A 27 9.95 -26.50 3.73
C ALA A 27 10.76 -26.10 2.49
N MET A 28 11.58 -27.04 1.97
CA MET A 28 12.34 -26.83 0.73
C MET A 28 11.42 -26.64 -0.49
N ARG A 29 10.32 -27.40 -0.59
CA ARG A 29 9.34 -27.28 -1.70
C ARG A 29 8.53 -25.99 -1.66
N LEU A 30 8.22 -25.49 -0.46
CA LEU A 30 7.45 -24.26 -0.27
C LEU A 30 8.31 -22.98 -0.32
N ASN A 31 9.64 -23.12 -0.35
CA ASN A 31 10.62 -22.04 -0.50
C ASN A 31 10.37 -20.83 0.44
N SER A 32 9.97 -21.11 1.69
CA SER A 32 9.63 -20.09 2.68
C SER A 32 10.55 -20.22 3.91
N LYS A 33 11.42 -19.22 4.10
CA LYS A 33 12.34 -19.15 5.25
C LYS A 33 11.60 -19.07 6.59
N ASP A 34 10.46 -18.40 6.64
CA ASP A 34 9.63 -18.32 7.85
C ASP A 34 9.11 -19.71 8.23
N LEU A 35 8.60 -20.45 7.23
CA LEU A 35 8.01 -21.77 7.43
C LEU A 35 9.06 -22.83 7.81
N GLU A 36 10.24 -22.78 7.17
CA GLU A 36 11.39 -23.61 7.52
C GLU A 36 11.80 -23.42 8.99
N ARG A 37 11.82 -22.16 9.45
CA ARG A 37 12.19 -21.82 10.83
C ARG A 37 11.17 -22.33 11.84
N SER A 38 9.87 -22.18 11.56
CA SER A 38 8.80 -22.76 12.38
C SER A 38 8.91 -24.28 12.49
N PHE A 39 9.18 -24.99 11.38
CA PHE A 39 9.30 -26.45 11.42
C PHE A 39 10.55 -26.95 12.14
N LYS A 40 11.68 -26.25 12.04
CA LYS A 40 12.87 -26.59 12.85
C LYS A 40 12.60 -26.47 14.35
N ILE A 41 11.80 -25.49 14.78
CA ILE A 41 11.38 -25.35 16.18
C ILE A 41 10.50 -26.53 16.60
N ILE A 42 9.51 -26.90 15.78
CA ILE A 42 8.62 -28.06 16.01
C ILE A 42 9.42 -29.37 16.16
N LEU A 43 10.37 -29.61 15.25
CA LEU A 43 11.18 -30.82 15.24
C LEU A 43 12.11 -30.91 16.44
N ASN A 44 12.68 -29.79 16.86
CA ASN A 44 13.51 -29.74 18.06
C ASN A 44 12.68 -29.96 19.34
N ALA A 45 11.43 -29.48 19.37
CA ALA A 45 10.49 -29.73 20.46
C ALA A 45 9.98 -31.20 20.48
N HIS A 46 9.83 -31.84 19.32
CA HIS A 46 9.47 -33.26 19.21
C HIS A 46 10.57 -34.17 19.79
N LYS A 47 11.85 -33.85 19.55
CA LYS A 47 12.99 -34.59 20.12
C LYS A 47 13.08 -34.51 21.65
N SER A 48 12.43 -33.53 22.29
CA SER A 48 12.41 -33.35 23.75
C SER A 48 11.29 -34.11 24.49
N GLY A 49 10.48 -34.92 23.79
CA GLY A 49 9.51 -35.83 24.42
C GLY A 49 8.13 -35.24 24.72
N GLY A 50 7.82 -34.04 24.21
CA GLY A 50 6.46 -33.49 24.23
C GLY A 50 5.54 -34.20 23.22
N SER A 51 4.25 -34.31 23.52
CA SER A 51 3.26 -34.83 22.57
C SER A 51 3.33 -34.03 21.27
N LEU A 52 3.69 -34.70 20.16
CA LEU A 52 3.72 -34.11 18.83
C LEU A 52 2.42 -33.38 18.49
N SER A 53 1.30 -33.89 18.99
CA SER A 53 -0.02 -33.29 18.82
C SER A 53 -0.10 -31.90 19.45
N ASP A 54 0.48 -31.70 20.63
CA ASP A 54 0.44 -30.42 21.35
C ASP A 54 1.32 -29.38 20.64
N ILE A 55 2.50 -29.79 20.16
CA ILE A 55 3.40 -28.90 19.41
C ILE A 55 2.78 -28.47 18.07
N ILE A 56 2.09 -29.39 17.38
CA ILE A 56 1.38 -29.06 16.13
C ILE A 56 0.22 -28.11 16.40
N LEU A 57 -0.50 -28.27 17.51
CA LEU A 57 -1.57 -27.36 17.92
C LEU A 57 -1.02 -25.96 18.20
N ASP A 58 0.04 -25.85 19.00
CA ASP A 58 0.68 -24.57 19.33
C ASP A 58 1.15 -23.82 18.06
N VAL A 59 1.83 -24.52 17.14
CA VAL A 59 2.26 -23.87 15.89
C VAL A 59 1.10 -23.55 14.96
N SER A 60 0.03 -24.34 14.98
CA SER A 60 -1.18 -24.01 14.21
C SER A 60 -1.84 -22.73 14.72
N ASP A 61 -1.90 -22.55 16.04
CA ASP A 61 -2.41 -21.34 16.67
C ASP A 61 -1.51 -20.13 16.41
N ASP A 62 -0.19 -20.28 16.50
CA ASP A 62 0.78 -19.24 16.14
C ASP A 62 0.69 -18.84 14.66
N LEU A 63 0.56 -19.81 13.74
CA LEU A 63 0.39 -19.54 12.31
C LEU A 63 -0.92 -18.79 12.06
N ARG A 64 -1.99 -19.16 12.76
CA ARG A 64 -3.29 -18.47 12.68
C ARG A 64 -3.17 -17.03 13.17
N ALA A 65 -2.54 -16.82 14.32
CA ALA A 65 -2.26 -15.49 14.87
C ALA A 65 -1.42 -14.65 13.89
N MET A 66 -0.36 -15.24 13.31
CA MET A 66 0.48 -14.59 12.31
C MET A 66 -0.28 -14.21 11.04
N LEU A 67 -1.23 -15.04 10.58
CA LEU A 67 -2.08 -14.71 9.43
C LEU A 67 -3.01 -13.53 9.73
N VAL A 68 -3.59 -13.49 10.93
CA VAL A 68 -4.40 -12.36 11.41
C VAL A 68 -3.55 -11.09 11.45
N LEU A 69 -2.37 -11.13 12.09
CA LEU A 69 -1.43 -10.00 12.16
C LEU A 69 -0.99 -9.51 10.77
N LYS A 70 -0.67 -10.44 9.84
CA LYS A 70 -0.33 -10.08 8.46
C LYS A 70 -1.49 -9.37 7.76
N ARG A 71 -2.73 -9.81 7.99
CA ARG A 71 -3.94 -9.19 7.43
C ARG A 71 -4.18 -7.81 8.02
N GLU A 72 -4.06 -7.65 9.33
CA GLU A 72 -4.23 -6.37 10.02
C GLU A 72 -3.17 -5.35 9.59
N ARG A 73 -1.91 -5.75 9.53
CA ARG A 73 -0.82 -4.89 9.03
C ARG A 73 -1.09 -4.46 7.59
N LYS A 74 -1.50 -5.38 6.72
CA LYS A 74 -1.84 -5.05 5.33
C LYS A 74 -3.00 -4.04 5.29
N ALA A 75 -4.05 -4.26 6.07
CA ALA A 75 -5.20 -3.35 6.12
C ALA A 75 -4.80 -1.95 6.62
N SER A 76 -4.00 -1.88 7.69
CA SER A 76 -3.50 -0.64 8.27
C SER A 76 -2.66 0.16 7.27
N VAL A 77 -1.69 -0.48 6.62
CA VAL A 77 -0.86 0.16 5.59
C VAL A 77 -1.70 0.60 4.39
N MET A 78 -2.64 -0.24 3.95
CA MET A 78 -3.52 0.10 2.83
C MET A 78 -4.43 1.29 3.12
N MET A 79 -4.90 1.46 4.36
CA MET A 79 -5.70 2.61 4.77
C MET A 79 -4.91 3.92 4.59
N SER A 80 -3.67 3.97 5.08
CA SER A 80 -2.80 5.14 4.91
C SER A 80 -2.53 5.44 3.43
N ILE A 81 -2.35 4.41 2.61
CA ILE A 81 -2.14 4.57 1.16
C ILE A 81 -3.40 5.13 0.48
N MET A 82 -4.58 4.60 0.81
CA MET A 82 -5.84 5.11 0.26
C MET A 82 -6.06 6.57 0.61
N PHE A 83 -5.74 6.97 1.85
CA PHE A 83 -5.79 8.36 2.26
C PHE A 83 -4.86 9.24 1.41
N LEU A 84 -3.59 8.83 1.22
CA LEU A 84 -2.64 9.58 0.39
C LEU A 84 -3.11 9.72 -1.07
N ILE A 85 -3.67 8.66 -1.65
CA ILE A 85 -4.20 8.70 -3.02
C ILE A 85 -5.36 9.71 -3.12
N ILE A 86 -6.33 9.65 -2.21
CA ILE A 86 -7.48 10.58 -2.23
C ILE A 86 -7.02 12.02 -1.99
N ALA A 87 -6.11 12.23 -1.02
CA ALA A 87 -5.58 13.55 -0.71
C ALA A 87 -4.84 14.16 -1.90
N SER A 88 -3.99 13.37 -2.58
CA SER A 88 -3.18 13.85 -3.71
C SER A 88 -3.93 13.94 -5.04
N THR A 89 -4.90 13.06 -5.30
CA THR A 89 -5.66 13.04 -6.56
C THR A 89 -6.92 13.90 -6.52
N VAL A 90 -7.52 14.12 -5.35
CA VAL A 90 -8.80 14.86 -5.24
C VAL A 90 -8.65 16.11 -4.37
N ALA A 91 -8.27 15.96 -3.10
CA ALA A 91 -8.36 17.07 -2.15
C ALA A 91 -7.39 18.23 -2.48
N ALA A 92 -6.13 17.92 -2.77
CA ALA A 92 -5.11 18.92 -3.10
C ALA A 92 -5.39 19.62 -4.45
N PRO A 93 -5.65 18.91 -5.57
CA PRO A 93 -6.08 19.54 -6.81
C PRO A 93 -7.33 20.40 -6.66
N PHE A 94 -8.27 19.95 -5.83
CA PHE A 94 -9.50 20.71 -5.57
C PHE A 94 -9.22 22.02 -4.85
N ALA A 95 -8.51 21.96 -3.73
CA ALA A 95 -8.17 23.17 -2.96
C ALA A 95 -7.38 24.17 -3.79
N LEU A 96 -6.42 23.69 -4.59
CA LEU A 96 -5.57 24.53 -5.45
C LEU A 96 -6.33 25.07 -6.66
N GLY A 97 -7.21 24.27 -7.28
CA GLY A 97 -8.07 24.74 -8.37
C GLY A 97 -8.98 25.89 -7.94
N MET A 98 -9.49 25.83 -6.70
CA MET A 98 -10.29 26.92 -6.13
C MET A 98 -9.52 28.23 -5.97
N VAL A 99 -8.20 28.19 -5.80
CA VAL A 99 -7.36 29.41 -5.79
C VAL A 99 -7.46 30.11 -7.14
N GLY A 100 -7.39 29.38 -8.25
CA GLY A 100 -7.55 29.93 -9.60
C GLY A 100 -8.92 30.59 -9.79
N VAL A 101 -9.99 29.90 -9.40
CA VAL A 101 -11.37 30.42 -9.48
C VAL A 101 -11.53 31.71 -8.67
N TYR A 102 -11.00 31.72 -7.43
CA TYR A 102 -11.07 32.90 -6.56
C TYR A 102 -10.26 34.07 -7.13
N SER A 103 -9.08 33.82 -7.68
CA SER A 103 -8.26 34.84 -8.32
C SER A 103 -8.97 35.49 -9.50
N SER A 104 -9.60 34.70 -10.37
CA SER A 104 -10.39 35.22 -11.50
C SER A 104 -11.56 36.07 -11.04
N PHE A 105 -12.30 35.62 -10.02
CA PHE A 105 -13.41 36.37 -9.43
C PHE A 105 -12.97 37.73 -8.83
N MET A 106 -11.81 37.78 -8.17
CA MET A 106 -11.28 39.04 -7.64
C MET A 106 -10.85 40.03 -8.74
N ILE A 107 -10.28 39.53 -9.83
CA ILE A 107 -9.87 40.34 -10.98
C ILE A 107 -11.10 41.00 -11.63
N GLU A 108 -12.18 40.26 -11.81
CA GLU A 108 -13.42 40.77 -12.42
C GLU A 108 -14.13 41.82 -11.55
N LEU A 109 -14.10 41.67 -10.24
CA LEU A 109 -14.61 42.68 -9.31
C LEU A 109 -13.76 43.97 -9.25
N GLY A 110 -12.72 44.08 -10.09
CA GLY A 110 -11.81 45.22 -10.09
C GLY A 110 -10.91 45.29 -8.86
N LYS A 111 -10.82 44.19 -8.08
CA LYS A 111 -9.95 44.05 -6.91
C LYS A 111 -8.75 43.15 -7.19
N GLY A 112 -8.46 42.90 -8.45
CA GLY A 112 -7.28 42.15 -8.89
C GLY A 112 -6.00 42.89 -8.54
N GLY A 113 -5.21 42.32 -7.62
CA GLY A 113 -3.83 42.74 -7.38
C GLY A 113 -2.84 41.83 -8.12
N ALA A 114 -1.56 42.22 -8.16
CA ALA A 114 -0.49 41.42 -8.77
C ALA A 114 -0.42 39.96 -8.26
N ILE A 115 -0.87 39.71 -7.03
CA ILE A 115 -0.94 38.37 -6.42
C ILE A 115 -1.98 37.49 -7.13
N CYS A 116 -3.10 38.06 -7.59
CA CYS A 116 -4.17 37.29 -8.24
C CYS A 116 -3.74 36.77 -9.62
N GLU A 117 -2.85 37.46 -10.31
CA GLU A 117 -2.34 37.01 -11.61
C GLU A 117 -1.32 35.87 -11.48
N VAL A 118 -0.50 35.88 -10.43
CA VAL A 118 0.55 34.87 -10.22
C VAL A 118 0.09 33.65 -9.43
N ALA A 119 -1.03 33.75 -8.69
CA ALA A 119 -1.53 32.68 -7.83
C ALA A 119 -1.88 31.37 -8.58
N PRO A 120 -2.55 31.39 -9.76
CA PRO A 120 -2.85 30.17 -10.50
C PRO A 120 -1.57 29.43 -10.95
N LEU A 121 -0.57 30.16 -11.44
CA LEU A 121 0.72 29.59 -11.84
C LEU A 121 1.45 28.95 -10.65
N ALA A 122 1.46 29.63 -9.50
CA ALA A 122 2.06 29.09 -8.28
C ALA A 122 1.35 27.81 -7.81
N ALA A 123 0.01 27.76 -7.93
CA ALA A 123 -0.80 26.59 -7.59
C ALA A 123 -0.49 25.39 -8.50
N GLU A 124 -0.31 25.60 -9.80
CA GLU A 124 0.08 24.55 -10.76
C GLU A 124 1.46 23.96 -10.43
N ILE A 125 2.46 24.80 -10.19
CA ILE A 125 3.81 24.36 -9.84
C ILE A 125 3.79 23.57 -8.54
N TYR A 126 3.09 24.07 -7.52
CA TYR A 126 2.95 23.38 -6.25
C TYR A 126 2.25 22.03 -6.42
N LEU A 127 1.20 21.96 -7.25
CA LEU A 127 0.46 20.73 -7.50
C LEU A 127 1.37 19.62 -8.05
N ILE A 128 2.22 19.95 -9.04
CA ILE A 128 3.15 19.00 -9.65
C ILE A 128 4.14 18.47 -8.61
N ILE A 129 4.72 19.36 -7.80
CA ILE A 129 5.68 18.97 -6.76
C ILE A 129 4.97 18.07 -5.73
N HIS A 130 3.78 18.46 -5.28
CA HIS A 130 3.01 17.73 -4.29
C HIS A 130 2.60 16.33 -4.77
N SER A 131 2.10 16.21 -6.00
CA SER A 131 1.66 14.92 -6.57
C SER A 131 2.83 13.96 -6.78
N ILE A 132 4.00 14.47 -7.18
CA ILE A 132 5.22 13.67 -7.29
C ILE A 132 5.63 13.16 -5.91
N LEU A 133 5.73 14.04 -4.91
CA LEU A 133 6.12 13.67 -3.54
C LEU A 133 5.15 12.65 -2.94
N ALA A 134 3.84 12.80 -3.17
CA ALA A 134 2.83 11.83 -2.74
C ALA A 134 3.06 10.45 -3.35
N GLY A 135 3.37 10.37 -4.65
CA GLY A 135 3.70 9.11 -5.32
C GLY A 135 4.96 8.42 -4.76
N PHE A 136 5.99 9.19 -4.41
CA PHE A 136 7.18 8.67 -3.74
C PHE A 136 6.88 8.16 -2.33
N LEU A 137 6.08 8.91 -1.54
CA LEU A 137 5.64 8.49 -0.20
C LEU A 137 4.87 7.17 -0.26
N ILE A 138 3.94 7.03 -1.21
CA ILE A 138 3.18 5.79 -1.38
C ILE A 138 4.11 4.60 -1.70
N ALA A 139 5.09 4.78 -2.58
CA ALA A 139 6.01 3.70 -2.92
C ALA A 139 6.96 3.33 -1.78
N LEU A 140 7.41 4.33 -1.00
CA LEU A 140 8.21 4.09 0.19
C LEU A 140 7.42 3.27 1.23
N ILE A 141 6.16 3.64 1.47
CA ILE A 141 5.29 2.94 2.43
C ILE A 141 4.95 1.52 1.95
N MET A 142 4.66 1.35 0.66
CA MET A 142 4.19 0.06 0.12
C MET A 142 5.32 -0.94 -0.13
N TYR A 143 6.48 -0.46 -0.59
CA TYR A 143 7.57 -1.35 -1.05
C TYR A 143 8.89 -1.15 -0.32
N GLY A 144 9.02 -0.13 0.53
CA GLY A 144 10.27 0.20 1.20
C GLY A 144 11.36 0.74 0.27
N ASP A 145 11.04 1.01 -1.00
CA ASP A 145 12.00 1.41 -2.03
C ASP A 145 11.50 2.63 -2.81
N LEU A 146 12.24 3.74 -2.68
CA LEU A 146 11.94 5.01 -3.36
C LEU A 146 12.04 4.91 -4.87
N LYS A 147 12.85 3.98 -5.43
CA LYS A 147 12.98 3.83 -6.89
C LYS A 147 11.68 3.43 -7.56
N LYS A 148 10.80 2.73 -6.82
CA LYS A 148 9.46 2.37 -7.28
C LYS A 148 8.48 3.55 -7.25
N GLY A 149 8.85 4.66 -6.60
CA GLY A 149 8.08 5.92 -6.51
C GLY A 149 7.73 6.51 -7.87
N LEU A 150 8.64 6.42 -8.84
CA LEU A 150 8.41 6.96 -10.17
C LEU A 150 7.22 6.32 -10.88
N ARG A 151 6.95 5.04 -10.61
CA ARG A 151 5.81 4.33 -11.22
C ARG A 151 4.47 4.82 -10.67
N TYR A 152 4.42 5.28 -9.42
CA TYR A 152 3.20 5.77 -8.77
C TYR A 152 3.01 7.27 -8.96
N SER A 153 4.09 8.04 -9.01
CA SER A 153 4.02 9.50 -9.18
C SER A 153 3.39 9.92 -10.51
N ILE A 154 3.71 9.22 -11.61
CA ILE A 154 3.20 9.54 -12.95
C ILE A 154 1.65 9.48 -13.00
N PRO A 155 0.98 8.36 -12.70
CA PRO A 155 -0.48 8.29 -12.78
C PRO A 155 -1.18 9.21 -11.77
N ILE A 156 -0.61 9.41 -10.57
CA ILE A 156 -1.17 10.34 -9.58
C ILE A 156 -1.08 11.77 -10.08
N THR A 157 0.05 12.17 -10.66
CA THR A 157 0.23 13.52 -11.21
C THR A 157 -0.71 13.77 -12.39
N CYS A 158 -0.85 12.81 -13.32
CA CYS A 158 -1.79 12.93 -14.43
C CYS A 158 -3.25 13.06 -13.95
N SER A 159 -3.66 12.24 -12.98
CA SER A 159 -5.02 12.32 -12.42
C SER A 159 -5.27 13.61 -11.64
N ALA A 160 -4.30 14.05 -10.83
CA ALA A 160 -4.34 15.32 -10.11
C ALA A 160 -4.47 16.51 -11.07
N PHE A 161 -3.70 16.53 -12.16
CA PHE A 161 -3.76 17.59 -13.16
C PHE A 161 -5.11 17.62 -13.89
N ALA A 162 -5.68 16.45 -14.20
CA ALA A 162 -7.01 16.36 -14.79
C ALA A 162 -8.10 16.94 -13.88
N VAL A 163 -8.05 16.65 -12.58
CA VAL A 163 -9.00 17.21 -11.59
C VAL A 163 -8.81 18.72 -11.45
N PHE A 164 -7.58 19.20 -11.37
CA PHE A 164 -7.28 20.63 -11.30
C PHE A 164 -7.83 21.40 -12.51
N TYR A 165 -7.59 20.89 -13.72
CA TYR A 165 -8.06 21.53 -14.95
C TYR A 165 -9.59 21.54 -15.06
N LEU A 166 -10.25 20.44 -14.67
CA LEU A 166 -11.70 20.37 -14.61
C LEU A 166 -12.27 21.46 -13.69
N ILE A 167 -11.67 21.65 -12.52
CA ILE A 167 -12.16 22.62 -11.52
C ILE A 167 -11.92 24.05 -12.00
N ASN A 168 -10.77 24.35 -12.61
CA ASN A 168 -10.49 25.68 -13.10
C ASN A 168 -11.47 26.07 -14.23
N ASN A 169 -11.73 25.16 -15.17
CA ASN A 169 -12.68 25.39 -16.27
C ASN A 169 -14.14 25.47 -15.79
N PHE A 170 -14.58 24.55 -14.93
CA PHE A 170 -15.96 24.58 -14.40
C PHE A 170 -16.20 25.75 -13.45
N GLY A 171 -15.20 26.09 -12.63
CA GLY A 171 -15.29 27.20 -11.69
C GLY A 171 -15.38 28.55 -12.38
N ALA A 172 -14.61 28.78 -13.44
CA ALA A 172 -14.76 29.96 -14.29
C ALA A 172 -16.17 30.03 -14.91
N GLY A 173 -16.68 28.90 -15.43
CA GLY A 173 -18.03 28.82 -15.99
C GLY A 173 -19.16 29.02 -14.96
N PHE A 174 -18.98 28.61 -13.71
CA PHE A 174 -19.98 28.76 -12.65
C PHE A 174 -20.15 30.22 -12.18
N PHE A 175 -19.08 31.02 -12.22
CA PHE A 175 -19.13 32.45 -11.91
C PHE A 175 -19.50 33.33 -13.12
N GLY A 176 -19.75 32.75 -14.30
CA GLY A 176 -20.10 33.52 -15.50
C GLY A 176 -18.93 34.28 -16.14
N LEU A 177 -17.71 33.95 -15.74
CA LEU A 177 -16.46 34.54 -16.22
C LEU A 177 -16.09 33.93 -17.57
N THR A 178 -16.50 34.57 -18.65
CA THR A 178 -15.94 34.37 -20.00
C THR A 178 -14.68 35.19 -20.19
#